data_AF-N1PCT5-F1
#
_entry.id   AF-N1PCT5-F1
#
_cell.length_a   1.000
_cell.length_b   1.000
_cell.length_c   1.000
_cell.angle_alpha   90.00
_cell.angle_beta   90.00
_cell.angle_gamma   90.00
#
_symmetry.space_group_name_H-M   'P 1'
#
loop_
_entity.id
_entity.type
_entity.pdbx_description
1 polymer ?
#
loop_
_entity_poly.entity_id
_entity_poly.type
_entity_poly.pdbx_seq_one_letter_code
_entity_poly.pdbx_strand_id
1 'polypeptide(L)'
;MRLLRTGPFVSGDPTTLELHDFPVVSQVRYAVLSHVWSSPQHEILFSDLLDTCDTTIKRLEGHISVDLATSTLQQRPGWAKLAFALEQADEDGKEWLWVDTACIDRSSSSELAQSINSRWHWLEGAAICYAFLGDVPLERWREMKFVRHLASSWFNDGWTLSDLIAPGHVVFYSMEWSRLGDKHELSRVLSIATQVPVPVLEGARSVQEESVAARMAWAASRQTSLFEDRAYSLMGLFDVSMPVLYGEGSKAFRRLQEEIIRSSDDLSIFCWKDAHICKPLHGLMADSPDAFVHSAGYRAYAFEDVPPFDINNRGVRLSLHLT
;
A
#
# COMPACT_ATOMS: atom_id res chain seq x y z
N MET A 1 16.32 -4.10 -0.64
CA MET A 1 15.23 -4.03 0.36
C MET A 1 15.84 -4.28 1.72
N ARG A 2 15.52 -3.46 2.72
CA ARG A 2 15.98 -3.68 4.09
C ARG A 2 14.92 -4.45 4.87
N LEU A 3 15.33 -5.37 5.74
CA LEU A 3 14.42 -6.17 6.58
C LEU A 3 14.92 -6.18 8.03
N LEU A 4 13.98 -6.24 8.96
CA LEU A 4 14.23 -6.47 10.38
C LEU A 4 14.26 -7.97 10.66
N ARG A 5 15.21 -8.43 11.45
CA ARG A 5 15.19 -9.79 12.00
C ARG A 5 14.15 -9.92 13.11
N THR A 6 13.39 -11.00 13.11
CA THR A 6 12.21 -11.21 13.97
C THR A 6 12.47 -11.99 15.25
N GLY A 7 13.59 -12.69 15.41
CA GLY A 7 13.79 -13.48 16.62
C GLY A 7 14.90 -14.55 16.55
N PRO A 8 15.09 -15.32 17.65
CA PRO A 8 14.25 -15.33 18.86
C PRO A 8 14.59 -14.20 19.86
N PHE A 9 13.58 -13.55 20.44
CA PHE A 9 13.77 -12.58 21.53
C PHE A 9 13.63 -13.27 22.90
N VAL A 10 14.66 -13.15 23.76
CA VAL A 10 14.73 -13.87 25.04
C VAL A 10 13.67 -13.43 26.07
N SER A 11 13.13 -12.22 25.94
CA SER A 11 12.22 -11.59 26.91
C SER A 11 10.83 -11.24 26.35
N GLY A 12 10.47 -11.70 25.15
CA GLY A 12 9.25 -11.27 24.44
C GLY A 12 9.36 -9.86 23.83
N ASP A 13 10.09 -8.94 24.46
CA ASP A 13 10.38 -7.61 23.89
C ASP A 13 11.77 -7.56 23.21
N PRO A 14 11.87 -7.04 21.97
CA PRO A 14 13.14 -6.87 21.28
C PRO A 14 13.96 -5.70 21.87
N THR A 15 14.93 -6.00 22.73
CA THR A 15 15.90 -4.99 23.22
C THR A 15 17.01 -4.71 22.22
N THR A 16 17.14 -5.52 21.17
CA THR A 16 18.08 -5.31 20.07
C THR A 16 17.38 -5.61 18.75
N LEU A 17 17.52 -4.70 17.78
CA LEU A 17 17.04 -4.88 16.42
C LEU A 17 18.22 -5.11 15.47
N GLU A 18 18.03 -6.00 14.49
CA GLU A 18 19.00 -6.24 13.41
C GLU A 18 18.36 -5.88 12.07
N LEU A 19 18.95 -4.92 11.35
CA LEU A 19 18.53 -4.51 10.01
C LEU A 19 19.50 -5.05 8.96
N HIS A 20 18.98 -5.80 7.99
CA HIS A 20 19.76 -6.45 6.94
C HIS A 20 19.33 -5.93 5.57
N ASP A 21 20.31 -5.66 4.70
CA ASP A 21 20.05 -5.26 3.31
C ASP A 21 20.08 -6.48 2.39
N PHE A 22 18.98 -6.70 1.67
CA PHE A 22 18.82 -7.76 0.67
C PHE A 22 18.76 -7.16 -0.73
N PRO A 23 19.80 -7.39 -1.58
CA PRO A 23 19.79 -6.97 -2.97
C PRO A 23 18.76 -7.73 -3.81
N VAL A 24 18.53 -9.01 -3.49
CA VAL A 24 17.60 -9.91 -4.19
C VAL A 24 16.65 -10.52 -3.17
N VAL A 25 15.38 -10.10 -3.21
CA VAL A 25 14.38 -10.46 -2.19
C VAL A 25 13.73 -11.82 -2.47
N SER A 26 13.77 -12.31 -3.70
CA SER A 26 13.07 -13.53 -4.15
C SER A 26 13.51 -14.83 -3.45
N GLN A 27 14.55 -14.79 -2.62
CA GLN A 27 15.07 -15.93 -1.87
C GLN A 27 14.76 -15.86 -0.37
N VAL A 28 14.10 -14.80 0.09
CA VAL A 28 13.85 -14.53 1.50
C VAL A 28 12.38 -14.73 1.81
N ARG A 29 12.06 -15.45 2.89
CA ARG A 29 10.69 -15.51 3.42
C ARG A 29 10.55 -14.46 4.51
N TYR A 30 9.72 -13.45 4.24
CA TYR A 30 9.49 -12.33 5.15
C TYR A 30 8.00 -12.06 5.34
N ALA A 31 7.67 -11.45 6.47
CA ALA A 31 6.39 -10.84 6.74
C ALA A 31 6.41 -9.34 6.38
N VAL A 32 5.24 -8.75 6.21
CA VAL A 32 5.04 -7.31 6.08
C VAL A 32 4.10 -6.83 7.18
N LEU A 33 4.38 -5.68 7.80
CA LEU A 33 3.42 -4.95 8.61
C LEU A 33 2.76 -3.85 7.77
N SER A 34 1.45 -3.96 7.54
CA SER A 34 0.61 -2.90 6.96
C SER A 34 -0.15 -2.16 8.06
N HIS A 35 -0.02 -0.84 8.10
CA HIS A 35 -0.67 -0.01 9.11
C HIS A 35 -0.92 1.42 8.59
N VAL A 36 -1.80 2.14 9.29
CA VAL A 36 -1.96 3.59 9.08
C VAL A 36 -1.07 4.33 10.05
N TRP A 37 -0.33 5.31 9.52
CA TRP A 37 0.56 6.14 10.30
C TRP A 37 -0.27 7.03 11.23
N SER A 38 -0.02 6.97 12.53
CA SER A 38 -0.71 7.84 13.49
C SER A 38 -0.16 9.28 13.43
N SER A 39 1.15 9.42 13.58
CA SER A 39 1.90 10.66 13.41
C SER A 39 3.40 10.33 13.38
N PRO A 40 4.27 11.07 12.66
CA PRO A 40 5.70 10.78 12.64
C PRO A 40 6.36 10.73 14.03
N GLN A 41 5.88 11.52 15.00
CA GLN A 41 6.40 11.51 16.38
C GLN A 41 5.96 10.27 17.18
N HIS A 42 4.93 9.56 16.72
CA HIS A 42 4.43 8.34 17.35
C HIS A 42 5.00 7.08 16.70
N GLU A 43 5.40 7.14 15.42
CA GLU A 43 6.02 6.00 14.73
C GLU A 43 7.49 5.79 15.14
N ILE A 44 8.01 4.61 14.85
CA ILE A 44 9.45 4.30 14.91
C ILE A 44 10.00 4.40 13.49
N LEU A 45 10.74 5.45 13.20
CA LEU A 45 11.32 5.68 11.88
C LEU A 45 12.72 5.06 11.78
N PHE A 46 13.17 4.73 10.57
CA PHE A 46 14.54 4.29 10.34
C PHE A 46 15.58 5.28 10.89
N SER A 47 15.32 6.58 10.77
CA SER A 47 16.19 7.63 11.33
C SER A 47 16.24 7.61 12.85
N ASP A 48 15.14 7.25 13.52
CA ASP A 48 15.12 7.11 14.98
C ASP A 48 16.03 5.96 15.43
N LEU A 49 15.98 4.83 14.71
CA LEU A 49 16.84 3.67 14.98
C LEU A 49 18.33 3.96 14.77
N LEU A 50 18.66 5.02 14.03
CA LEU A 50 20.03 5.46 13.79
C LEU A 50 20.46 6.65 14.65
N ASP A 51 19.63 7.10 15.60
CA ASP A 51 19.99 8.19 16.50
C ASP A 51 20.92 7.69 17.62
N THR A 52 22.20 8.00 17.51
CA THR A 52 23.22 7.62 18.50
C THR A 52 23.09 8.35 19.84
N CYS A 53 22.24 9.38 19.94
CA CYS A 53 21.94 10.02 21.22
C CYS A 53 21.06 9.14 22.12
N ASP A 54 20.24 8.27 21.51
CA ASP A 54 19.25 7.44 22.20
C ASP A 54 19.51 5.93 22.02
N THR A 55 20.34 5.54 21.06
CA THR A 55 20.61 4.13 20.70
C THR A 55 22.11 3.81 20.63
N THR A 56 22.48 2.55 20.81
CA THR A 56 23.85 2.06 20.54
C THR A 56 23.88 1.26 19.25
N ILE A 57 24.65 1.71 18.26
CA ILE A 57 24.67 1.12 16.91
C ILE A 57 25.99 0.38 16.66
N LYS A 58 25.89 -0.87 16.21
CA LYS A 58 27.02 -1.65 15.68
C LYS A 58 26.77 -1.93 14.21
N ARG A 59 27.68 -1.45 13.35
CA ARG A 59 27.69 -1.80 11.93
C ARG A 59 28.55 -3.04 11.76
N LEU A 60 27.93 -4.12 11.32
CA LEU A 60 28.52 -5.44 11.14
C LEU A 60 28.50 -5.80 9.65
N GLU A 61 29.24 -6.82 9.26
CA GLU A 61 29.23 -7.28 7.88
C GLU A 61 27.82 -7.78 7.52
N GLY A 62 27.18 -7.10 6.57
CA GLY A 62 25.84 -7.44 6.08
C GLY A 62 24.65 -6.92 6.91
N HIS A 63 24.86 -6.25 8.05
CA HIS A 63 23.75 -5.74 8.87
C HIS A 63 24.11 -4.63 9.86
N ILE A 64 23.08 -3.94 10.36
CA ILE A 64 23.14 -2.97 11.44
C ILE A 64 22.44 -3.56 12.67
N SER A 65 23.15 -3.65 13.79
CA SER A 65 22.57 -4.00 15.08
C SER A 65 22.35 -2.72 15.91
N VAL A 66 21.13 -2.55 16.42
CA VAL A 66 20.68 -1.38 17.18
C VAL A 66 20.23 -1.87 18.56
N ASP A 67 20.97 -1.49 19.60
CA ASP A 67 20.61 -1.76 20.98
C ASP A 67 19.76 -0.62 21.54
N LEU A 68 18.58 -1.00 22.04
CA LEU A 68 17.52 -0.12 22.53
C LEU A 68 17.38 -0.17 24.07
N ALA A 69 18.26 -0.86 24.78
CA ALA A 69 18.13 -1.08 26.23
C ALA A 69 18.00 0.20 27.06
N THR A 70 18.54 1.33 26.59
CA THR A 70 18.43 2.65 27.24
C THR A 70 17.61 3.65 26.45
N SER A 71 17.00 3.23 25.35
CA SER A 71 16.33 4.12 24.40
C SER A 71 14.94 4.52 24.89
N THR A 72 14.58 5.77 24.64
CA THR A 72 13.20 6.27 24.84
C THR A 72 12.23 5.84 23.75
N LEU A 73 12.71 5.27 22.63
CA LEU A 73 11.89 4.79 21.52
C LEU A 73 10.86 3.77 21.97
N GLN A 74 11.19 2.92 22.94
CA GLN A 74 10.28 1.91 23.47
C GLN A 74 9.02 2.51 24.14
N GLN A 75 9.06 3.79 24.50
CA GLN A 75 7.93 4.51 25.10
C GLN A 75 6.99 5.11 24.05
N ARG A 76 7.38 5.14 22.77
CA ARG A 76 6.53 5.69 21.70
C ARG A 76 5.44 4.69 21.33
N PRO A 77 4.21 5.14 21.01
CA PRO A 77 3.11 4.24 20.64
C PRO A 77 3.42 3.29 19.47
N GLY A 78 4.22 3.74 18.51
CA GLY A 78 4.66 2.94 17.37
C GLY A 78 5.56 1.77 17.73
N TRP A 79 6.23 1.82 18.88
CA TRP A 79 7.04 0.69 19.36
C TRP A 79 6.20 -0.54 19.58
N ALA A 80 5.07 -0.40 20.27
CA ALA A 80 4.16 -1.52 20.51
C ALA A 80 3.78 -2.19 19.18
N LYS A 81 3.47 -1.40 18.14
CA LYS A 81 3.14 -1.95 16.83
C LYS A 81 4.27 -2.74 16.19
N LEU A 82 5.50 -2.21 16.29
CA LEU A 82 6.68 -2.87 15.74
C LEU A 82 7.02 -4.16 16.51
N ALA A 83 7.01 -4.10 17.83
CA ALA A 83 7.32 -5.23 18.71
C ALA A 83 6.33 -6.38 18.49
N PHE A 84 5.02 -6.11 18.49
CA PHE A 84 4.01 -7.14 18.20
C PHE A 84 4.15 -7.74 16.80
N ALA A 85 4.46 -6.93 15.79
CA ALA A 85 4.66 -7.45 14.44
C ALA A 85 5.91 -8.33 14.32
N LEU A 86 6.97 -8.03 15.07
CA LEU A 86 8.17 -8.86 15.14
C LEU A 86 7.89 -10.18 15.85
N GLU A 87 7.22 -10.14 17.00
CA GLU A 87 6.80 -11.32 17.76
C GLU A 87 5.87 -12.21 16.92
N GLN A 88 4.83 -11.64 16.30
CA GLN A 88 3.91 -12.40 15.46
C GLN A 88 4.61 -13.04 14.25
N ALA A 89 5.58 -12.34 13.66
CA ALA A 89 6.38 -12.87 12.56
C ALA A 89 7.23 -14.08 13.01
N ASP A 90 7.85 -14.01 14.20
CA ASP A 90 8.60 -15.13 14.79
C ASP A 90 7.69 -16.33 15.08
N GLU A 91 6.51 -16.10 15.68
CA GLU A 91 5.50 -17.13 15.92
C GLU A 91 5.05 -17.84 14.64
N ASP A 92 4.88 -17.09 13.54
CA ASP A 92 4.54 -17.61 12.21
C ASP A 92 5.74 -18.19 11.43
N GLY A 93 6.90 -18.27 12.07
CA GLY A 93 8.14 -18.83 11.53
C GLY A 93 8.72 -18.00 10.38
N LYS A 94 8.52 -16.68 10.38
CA LYS A 94 9.13 -15.73 9.44
C LYS A 94 10.36 -15.13 10.11
N GLU A 95 11.52 -15.31 9.50
CA GLU A 95 12.80 -14.80 10.01
C GLU A 95 12.95 -13.27 9.84
N TRP A 96 12.15 -12.70 8.94
CA TRP A 96 12.28 -11.32 8.50
C TRP A 96 10.94 -10.60 8.51
N LEU A 97 10.96 -9.33 8.91
CA LEU A 97 9.82 -8.41 8.86
C LEU A 97 10.20 -7.17 8.04
N TRP A 98 9.32 -6.78 7.14
CA TRP A 98 9.36 -5.48 6.48
C TRP A 98 8.29 -4.55 7.05
N VAL A 99 8.69 -3.34 7.39
CA VAL A 99 7.79 -2.24 7.73
C VAL A 99 8.35 -0.96 7.13
N ASP A 100 7.53 -0.18 6.45
CA ASP A 100 7.96 1.00 5.71
C ASP A 100 8.59 2.08 6.60
N THR A 101 8.07 2.27 7.82
CA THR A 101 8.58 3.24 8.80
C THR A 101 10.04 2.96 9.18
N ALA A 102 10.38 1.71 9.49
CA ALA A 102 11.69 1.32 10.00
C ALA A 102 12.65 0.75 8.95
N CYS A 103 12.16 0.30 7.79
CA CYS A 103 12.99 -0.33 6.76
C CYS A 103 13.37 0.63 5.61
N ILE A 104 12.72 1.79 5.48
CA ILE A 104 13.02 2.75 4.41
C ILE A 104 13.71 3.98 5.00
N ASP A 105 14.89 4.31 4.48
CA ASP A 105 15.50 5.62 4.72
C ASP A 105 14.77 6.69 3.89
N ARG A 106 13.82 7.38 4.54
CA ARG A 106 13.07 8.46 3.91
C ARG A 106 13.90 9.75 3.74
N SER A 107 15.08 9.84 4.35
CA SER A 107 16.00 10.97 4.14
C SER A 107 16.77 10.85 2.82
N SER A 108 16.91 9.62 2.31
CA SER A 108 17.49 9.32 1.01
C SER A 108 16.41 9.34 -0.07
N SER A 109 16.39 10.39 -0.89
CA SER A 109 15.39 10.53 -1.97
C SER A 109 15.49 9.41 -3.01
N SER A 110 16.70 8.88 -3.26
CA SER A 110 16.90 7.73 -4.14
C SER A 110 16.35 6.44 -3.56
N GLU A 111 16.60 6.17 -2.27
CA GLU A 111 16.05 4.98 -1.59
C GLU A 111 14.53 5.05 -1.49
N LEU A 112 13.98 6.22 -1.15
CA LEU A 112 12.53 6.43 -1.09
C LEU A 112 11.86 6.21 -2.46
N ALA A 113 12.42 6.79 -3.52
CA ALA A 113 11.89 6.62 -4.88
C ALA A 113 11.98 5.16 -5.34
N GLN A 114 13.10 4.48 -5.07
CA GLN A 114 13.26 3.06 -5.38
C GLN A 114 12.26 2.20 -4.59
N SER A 115 12.04 2.51 -3.31
CA SER A 115 11.12 1.78 -2.45
C SER A 115 9.67 1.92 -2.88
N ILE A 116 9.24 3.13 -3.29
CA ILE A 116 7.90 3.37 -3.81
C ILE A 116 7.67 2.58 -5.11
N ASN A 117 8.61 2.62 -6.05
CA ASN A 117 8.50 1.87 -7.31
C ASN A 117 8.54 0.34 -7.09
N SER A 118 9.21 -0.12 -6.03
CA SER A 118 9.38 -1.56 -5.74
C SER A 118 8.32 -2.12 -4.80
N ARG A 119 7.53 -1.26 -4.13
CA ARG A 119 6.63 -1.65 -3.02
C ARG A 119 5.68 -2.78 -3.41
N TRP A 120 5.09 -2.71 -4.60
CA TRP A 120 4.17 -3.76 -5.08
C TRP A 120 4.83 -5.14 -5.11
N HIS A 121 6.01 -5.22 -5.72
CA HIS A 121 6.77 -6.46 -5.84
C HIS A 121 7.19 -6.99 -4.46
N TRP A 122 7.50 -6.11 -3.51
CA TRP A 122 7.79 -6.49 -2.13
C TRP A 122 6.54 -6.98 -1.38
N LEU A 123 5.37 -6.44 -1.67
CA LEU A 123 4.11 -6.91 -1.08
C LEU A 123 3.70 -8.27 -1.68
N GLU A 124 3.80 -8.41 -2.99
CA GLU A 124 3.49 -9.65 -3.71
C GLU A 124 4.42 -10.81 -3.29
N GLY A 125 5.71 -10.52 -3.08
CA GLY A 125 6.69 -11.49 -2.61
C GLY A 125 6.62 -11.83 -1.11
N ALA A 126 5.79 -11.12 -0.33
CA ALA A 126 5.67 -11.35 1.11
C ALA A 126 4.98 -12.69 1.39
N ALA A 127 5.50 -13.43 2.37
CA ALA A 127 4.88 -14.69 2.80
C ALA A 127 3.56 -14.47 3.56
N ILE A 128 3.45 -13.33 4.24
CA ILE A 128 2.28 -12.90 5.00
C ILE A 128 2.31 -11.38 5.19
N CYS A 129 1.15 -10.74 5.13
CA CYS A 129 0.96 -9.34 5.47
C CYS A 129 0.07 -9.24 6.72
N TYR A 130 0.56 -8.59 7.77
CA TYR A 130 -0.20 -8.27 8.97
C TYR A 130 -0.85 -6.90 8.80
N ALA A 131 -2.16 -6.87 8.58
CA ALA A 131 -2.93 -5.64 8.49
C ALA A 131 -3.40 -5.23 9.90
N PHE A 132 -2.76 -4.22 10.48
CA PHE A 132 -3.09 -3.72 11.81
C PHE A 132 -4.13 -2.59 11.74
N LEU A 133 -5.32 -2.85 12.31
CA LEU A 133 -6.44 -1.92 12.37
C LEU A 133 -6.45 -1.25 13.74
N GLY A 134 -5.54 -0.28 13.93
CA GLY A 134 -5.30 0.38 15.22
C GLY A 134 -6.46 1.19 15.80
N ASP A 135 -7.55 1.35 15.04
CA ASP A 135 -8.79 2.05 15.43
C ASP A 135 -10.02 1.12 15.51
N VAL A 136 -9.80 -0.20 15.48
CA VAL A 136 -10.85 -1.21 15.58
C VAL A 136 -10.70 -2.03 16.86
N PRO A 137 -11.50 -1.74 17.90
CA PRO A 137 -11.59 -2.59 19.09
C PRO A 137 -12.18 -3.97 18.77
N LEU A 138 -11.71 -5.02 19.45
CA LEU A 138 -12.17 -6.39 19.22
C LEU A 138 -13.69 -6.57 19.45
N GLU A 139 -14.25 -5.96 20.49
CA GLU A 139 -15.69 -6.08 20.77
C GLU A 139 -16.52 -5.42 19.65
N ARG A 140 -16.07 -4.26 19.17
CA ARG A 140 -16.70 -3.58 18.04
C ARG A 140 -16.62 -4.43 16.78
N TRP A 141 -15.51 -5.12 16.52
CA TRP A 141 -15.40 -6.06 15.39
C TRP A 141 -16.42 -7.19 15.47
N ARG A 142 -16.61 -7.78 16.65
CA ARG A 142 -17.57 -8.87 16.88
C ARG A 142 -19.01 -8.46 16.58
N GLU A 143 -19.35 -7.19 16.80
CA GLU A 143 -20.63 -6.58 16.42
C GLU A 143 -20.68 -6.24 14.92
N MET A 144 -19.60 -5.65 14.38
CA MET A 144 -19.56 -5.09 13.02
C MET A 144 -19.57 -6.13 11.91
N LYS A 145 -19.06 -7.34 12.15
CA LYS A 145 -19.01 -8.41 11.13
C LYS A 145 -20.40 -8.74 10.54
N PHE A 146 -21.48 -8.43 11.26
CA PHE A 146 -22.85 -8.64 10.83
C PHE A 146 -23.48 -7.47 10.06
N VAL A 147 -22.99 -6.24 10.26
CA VAL A 147 -23.57 -5.01 9.68
C VAL A 147 -22.88 -4.56 8.39
N ARG A 148 -21.90 -5.32 7.87
CA ARG A 148 -21.23 -5.03 6.57
C ARG A 148 -20.57 -3.64 6.51
N HIS A 149 -20.26 -3.05 7.66
CA HIS A 149 -19.57 -1.76 7.76
C HIS A 149 -18.26 -1.95 8.51
N LEU A 150 -17.15 -1.87 7.77
CA LEU A 150 -15.81 -1.81 8.33
C LEU A 150 -15.38 -0.34 8.42
N ALA A 151 -15.65 0.27 9.58
CA ALA A 151 -15.16 1.61 9.86
C ALA A 151 -13.74 1.51 10.43
N SER A 152 -12.74 1.69 9.57
CA SER A 152 -11.34 1.85 9.94
C SER A 152 -10.66 2.79 8.96
N SER A 153 -9.79 3.66 9.49
CA SER A 153 -8.83 4.45 8.74
C SER A 153 -8.00 3.61 7.78
N TRP A 154 -7.73 2.34 8.10
CA TRP A 154 -7.00 1.43 7.22
C TRP A 154 -7.65 1.26 5.86
N PHE A 155 -8.99 1.20 5.77
CA PHE A 155 -9.69 1.10 4.48
C PHE A 155 -9.74 2.43 3.70
N ASN A 156 -9.39 3.53 4.35
CA ASN A 156 -9.39 4.87 3.77
C ASN A 156 -7.98 5.37 3.44
N ASP A 157 -6.92 4.68 3.84
CA ASP A 157 -5.55 5.07 3.48
C ASP A 157 -5.23 4.62 2.04
N GLY A 158 -4.56 5.48 1.27
CA GLY A 158 -4.20 5.19 -0.12
C GLY A 158 -3.21 4.05 -0.27
N TRP A 159 -2.24 3.91 0.64
CA TRP A 159 -1.17 2.92 0.56
C TRP A 159 -1.64 1.51 0.88
N THR A 160 -2.63 1.37 1.76
CA THR A 160 -3.15 0.06 2.18
C THR A 160 -3.93 -0.68 1.09
N LEU A 161 -4.23 -0.04 -0.05
CA LEU A 161 -4.91 -0.70 -1.18
C LEU A 161 -3.99 -1.76 -1.78
N SER A 162 -2.74 -1.38 -2.01
CA SER A 162 -1.69 -2.29 -2.47
C SER A 162 -1.40 -3.34 -1.40
N ASP A 163 -1.38 -2.96 -0.12
CA ASP A 163 -1.16 -3.90 0.98
C ASP A 163 -2.28 -4.96 1.12
N LEU A 164 -3.50 -4.66 0.65
CA LEU A 164 -4.63 -5.60 0.58
C LEU A 164 -4.52 -6.57 -0.61
N ILE A 165 -4.22 -6.02 -1.78
CA ILE A 165 -4.36 -6.71 -3.05
C ILE A 165 -3.10 -7.53 -3.37
N ALA A 166 -1.92 -6.92 -3.27
CA ALA A 166 -0.69 -7.52 -3.77
C ALA A 166 -0.25 -8.79 -3.00
N PRO A 167 -0.26 -8.83 -1.65
CA PRO A 167 0.14 -10.04 -0.95
C PRO A 167 -0.86 -11.18 -1.14
N GLY A 168 -0.38 -12.40 -1.37
CA GLY A 168 -1.24 -13.59 -1.46
C GLY A 168 -1.99 -13.89 -0.15
N HIS A 169 -1.38 -13.61 1.00
CA HIS A 169 -1.94 -13.88 2.33
C HIS A 169 -1.91 -12.64 3.22
N VAL A 170 -3.07 -12.19 3.69
CA VAL A 170 -3.22 -11.05 4.60
C VAL A 170 -4.02 -11.49 5.82
N VAL A 171 -3.53 -11.19 7.01
CA VAL A 171 -4.22 -11.44 8.29
C VAL A 171 -4.48 -10.11 8.99
N PHE A 172 -5.72 -9.91 9.42
CA PHE A 172 -6.17 -8.66 10.02
C PHE A 172 -6.13 -8.76 11.54
N TYR A 173 -5.63 -7.70 12.19
CA TYR A 173 -5.49 -7.60 13.64
C TYR A 173 -6.21 -6.36 14.18
N SER A 174 -6.86 -6.50 15.34
CA SER A 174 -7.53 -5.40 16.06
C SER A 174 -6.53 -4.45 16.71
N MET A 175 -7.01 -3.36 17.32
CA MET A 175 -6.15 -2.45 18.10
C MET A 175 -5.46 -3.14 19.29
N GLU A 176 -6.04 -4.24 19.79
CA GLU A 176 -5.50 -5.09 20.85
C GLU A 176 -4.67 -6.28 20.31
N TRP A 177 -4.26 -6.24 19.03
CA TRP A 177 -3.50 -7.32 18.38
C TRP A 177 -4.21 -8.68 18.42
N SER A 178 -5.54 -8.67 18.42
CA SER A 178 -6.33 -9.90 18.30
C SER A 178 -6.64 -10.20 16.83
N ARG A 179 -6.42 -11.45 16.39
CA ARG A 179 -6.75 -11.89 15.03
C ARG A 179 -8.25 -11.70 14.74
N LEU A 180 -8.55 -10.94 13.70
CA LEU A 180 -9.91 -10.64 13.22
C LEU A 180 -10.38 -11.63 12.14
N GLY A 181 -9.43 -12.15 11.37
CA GLY A 181 -9.63 -13.06 10.24
C GLY A 181 -8.55 -12.85 9.17
N ASP A 182 -8.49 -13.75 8.19
CA ASP A 182 -7.65 -13.56 7.00
C ASP A 182 -8.45 -13.02 5.79
N LYS A 183 -7.73 -12.66 4.71
CA LYS A 183 -8.31 -12.11 3.48
C LYS A 183 -9.37 -13.00 2.85
N HIS A 184 -9.22 -14.32 2.91
CA HIS A 184 -10.19 -15.27 2.37
C HIS A 184 -11.42 -15.37 3.28
N GLU A 185 -11.22 -15.51 4.59
CA GLU A 185 -12.30 -15.54 5.58
C GLU A 185 -13.17 -14.27 5.52
N LEU A 186 -12.56 -13.13 5.20
CA LEU A 186 -13.19 -11.82 5.20
C LEU A 186 -13.55 -11.29 3.81
N SER A 187 -13.37 -12.07 2.73
CA SER A 187 -13.44 -11.60 1.34
C SER A 187 -14.72 -10.83 1.01
N ARG A 188 -15.89 -11.30 1.47
CA ARG A 188 -17.18 -10.64 1.26
C ARG A 188 -17.29 -9.30 1.97
N VAL A 189 -16.79 -9.21 3.20
CA VAL A 189 -16.85 -7.99 4.00
C VAL A 189 -15.85 -6.97 3.46
N LEU A 190 -14.64 -7.42 3.10
CA LEU A 190 -13.62 -6.62 2.44
C LEU A 190 -14.11 -6.08 1.09
N SER A 191 -14.80 -6.90 0.30
CA SER A 191 -15.35 -6.48 -0.99
C SER A 191 -16.37 -5.33 -0.86
N ILE A 192 -17.21 -5.37 0.18
CA ILE A 192 -18.16 -4.28 0.48
C ILE A 192 -17.41 -3.02 0.92
N ALA A 193 -16.40 -3.17 1.77
CA ALA A 193 -15.66 -2.03 2.32
C ALA A 193 -14.77 -1.33 1.27
N THR A 194 -14.25 -2.08 0.30
CA THR A 194 -13.20 -1.60 -0.61
C THR A 194 -13.63 -1.52 -2.07
N GLN A 195 -14.80 -2.06 -2.42
CA GLN A 195 -15.29 -2.27 -3.78
C GLN A 195 -14.43 -3.22 -4.63
N VAL A 196 -13.38 -3.82 -4.07
CA VAL A 196 -12.57 -4.83 -4.76
C VAL A 196 -13.40 -6.12 -4.89
N PRO A 197 -13.55 -6.71 -6.08
CA PRO A 197 -14.34 -7.93 -6.25
C PRO A 197 -13.78 -9.10 -5.44
N VAL A 198 -14.67 -9.94 -4.89
CA VAL A 198 -14.30 -11.16 -4.17
C VAL A 198 -13.31 -12.06 -4.96
N PRO A 199 -13.50 -12.30 -6.28
CA PRO A 199 -12.54 -13.09 -7.05
C PRO A 199 -11.12 -12.50 -7.10
N VAL A 200 -10.98 -11.17 -7.03
CA VAL A 200 -9.67 -10.50 -6.97
C VAL A 200 -9.06 -10.65 -5.59
N LEU A 201 -9.86 -10.46 -4.52
CA LEU A 201 -9.41 -10.64 -3.14
C LEU A 201 -8.94 -12.07 -2.83
N GLU A 202 -9.60 -13.06 -3.42
CA GLU A 202 -9.28 -14.49 -3.27
C GLU A 202 -8.19 -14.97 -4.25
N GLY A 203 -7.66 -14.09 -5.10
CA GLY A 203 -6.62 -14.44 -6.09
C GLY A 203 -7.13 -15.33 -7.25
N ALA A 204 -8.45 -15.51 -7.38
CA ALA A 204 -9.07 -16.27 -8.45
C ALA A 204 -9.14 -15.52 -9.79
N ARG A 205 -8.93 -14.19 -9.75
CA ARG A 205 -8.86 -13.31 -10.91
C ARG A 205 -7.67 -12.36 -10.76
N SER A 206 -6.89 -12.16 -11.83
CA SER A 206 -5.82 -11.18 -11.83
C SER A 206 -6.38 -9.76 -11.72
N VAL A 207 -5.71 -8.91 -10.94
CA VAL A 207 -6.04 -7.48 -10.88
C VAL A 207 -5.93 -6.79 -12.24
N GLN A 208 -5.06 -7.28 -13.12
CA GLN A 208 -4.84 -6.72 -14.45
C GLN A 208 -5.98 -7.05 -15.44
N GLU A 209 -6.86 -7.99 -15.10
CA GLU A 209 -8.08 -8.26 -15.87
C GLU A 209 -9.19 -7.24 -15.58
N GLU A 210 -9.06 -6.47 -14.51
CA GLU A 210 -10.02 -5.42 -14.14
C GLU A 210 -9.71 -4.13 -14.89
N SER A 211 -10.77 -3.43 -15.30
CA SER A 211 -10.62 -2.23 -16.09
C SER A 211 -9.90 -1.13 -15.31
N VAL A 212 -9.26 -0.21 -16.02
CA VAL A 212 -8.61 0.97 -15.43
C VAL A 212 -9.60 1.76 -14.59
N ALA A 213 -10.82 1.99 -15.10
CA ALA A 213 -11.88 2.63 -14.35
C ALA A 213 -12.24 1.91 -13.04
N ALA A 214 -12.31 0.57 -13.06
CA ALA A 214 -12.65 -0.20 -11.88
C ALA A 214 -11.55 -0.13 -10.83
N ARG A 215 -10.29 -0.30 -11.24
CA ARG A 215 -9.12 -0.16 -10.35
C ARG A 215 -9.02 1.25 -9.75
N MET A 216 -9.27 2.29 -10.55
CA MET A 216 -9.35 3.68 -10.06
C MET A 216 -10.49 3.87 -9.04
N ALA A 217 -11.64 3.23 -9.26
CA ALA A 217 -12.78 3.32 -8.34
C ALA A 217 -12.46 2.75 -6.95
N TRP A 218 -11.64 1.70 -6.85
CA TRP A 218 -11.20 1.15 -5.55
C TRP A 218 -10.33 2.14 -4.75
N ALA A 219 -9.71 3.09 -5.43
CA ALA A 219 -8.90 4.16 -4.83
C ALA A 219 -9.71 5.44 -4.54
N ALA A 220 -10.93 5.56 -5.09
CA ALA A 220 -11.69 6.81 -5.13
C ALA A 220 -12.16 7.34 -3.76
N SER A 221 -12.24 6.50 -2.73
CA SER A 221 -12.58 6.95 -1.36
C SER A 221 -11.35 7.03 -0.45
N ARG A 222 -10.16 6.73 -0.97
CA ARG A 222 -8.93 6.67 -0.20
C ARG A 222 -8.21 8.02 -0.21
N GLN A 223 -7.52 8.31 0.89
CA GLN A 223 -6.83 9.55 1.18
C GLN A 223 -5.38 9.26 1.55
N THR A 224 -4.53 10.24 1.29
CA THR A 224 -3.10 10.19 1.60
C THR A 224 -2.68 11.50 2.25
N SER A 225 -1.64 11.47 3.08
CA SER A 225 -1.15 12.68 3.75
C SER A 225 -0.50 13.66 2.76
N LEU A 226 0.19 13.15 1.74
CA LEU A 226 0.76 13.95 0.65
C LEU A 226 -0.13 13.83 -0.59
N PHE A 227 -0.29 14.92 -1.33
CA PHE A 227 -1.16 14.95 -2.51
C PHE A 227 -0.67 13.97 -3.58
N GLU A 228 0.65 13.93 -3.79
CA GLU A 228 1.28 13.11 -4.81
C GLU A 228 1.13 11.60 -4.54
N ASP A 229 1.00 11.21 -3.27
CA ASP A 229 0.80 9.82 -2.87
C ASP A 229 -0.54 9.25 -3.38
N ARG A 230 -1.51 10.11 -3.73
CA ARG A 230 -2.74 9.70 -4.44
C ARG A 230 -2.43 9.05 -5.79
N ALA A 231 -1.27 9.34 -6.37
CA ALA A 231 -0.77 8.74 -7.59
C ALA A 231 0.26 7.63 -7.28
N TYR A 232 1.24 7.91 -6.43
CA TYR A 232 2.33 6.97 -6.16
C TYR A 232 1.87 5.65 -5.54
N SER A 233 0.86 5.69 -4.67
CA SER A 233 0.28 4.47 -4.05
C SER A 233 -0.39 3.53 -5.05
N LEU A 234 -0.73 4.02 -6.26
CA LEU A 234 -1.43 3.27 -7.30
C LEU A 234 -0.51 2.71 -8.38
N MET A 235 0.76 3.09 -8.41
CA MET A 235 1.70 2.68 -9.45
C MET A 235 1.77 1.15 -9.62
N GLY A 236 1.84 0.43 -8.49
CA GLY A 236 1.81 -1.03 -8.49
C GLY A 236 0.51 -1.64 -9.01
N LEU A 237 -0.63 -1.06 -8.63
CA LEU A 237 -1.96 -1.52 -9.06
C LEU A 237 -2.13 -1.47 -10.59
N PHE A 238 -1.44 -0.53 -11.23
CA PHE A 238 -1.46 -0.33 -12.67
C PHE A 238 -0.23 -0.90 -13.40
N ASP A 239 0.70 -1.53 -12.68
CA ASP A 239 1.96 -2.04 -13.22
C ASP A 239 2.75 -0.99 -14.03
N VAL A 240 2.86 0.22 -13.47
CA VAL A 240 3.61 1.33 -14.07
C VAL A 240 4.69 1.85 -13.12
N SER A 241 5.77 2.39 -13.70
CA SER A 241 6.86 3.03 -12.96
C SER A 241 7.05 4.46 -13.45
N MET A 242 7.26 5.39 -12.52
CA MET A 242 7.51 6.81 -12.84
C MET A 242 8.37 7.48 -11.76
N PRO A 243 9.13 8.54 -12.12
CA PRO A 243 9.89 9.32 -11.14
C PRO A 243 9.02 9.85 -9.99
N VAL A 244 9.46 9.63 -8.75
CA VAL A 244 8.83 10.16 -7.52
C VAL A 244 9.35 11.56 -7.26
N LEU A 245 8.50 12.57 -7.42
CA LEU A 245 8.80 13.99 -7.28
C LEU A 245 7.84 14.64 -6.26
N TYR A 246 8.22 14.67 -4.99
CA TYR A 246 7.44 15.40 -3.98
C TYR A 246 7.52 16.92 -4.21
N GLY A 247 6.37 17.61 -4.17
CA GLY A 247 6.23 19.03 -4.49
C GLY A 247 5.57 19.30 -5.85
N GLU A 248 5.24 18.27 -6.64
CA GLU A 248 4.56 18.45 -7.93
C GLU A 248 3.03 18.53 -7.83
N GLY A 249 2.46 18.21 -6.66
CA GLY A 249 1.03 18.23 -6.40
C GLY A 249 0.23 17.38 -7.38
N SER A 250 -0.83 17.95 -7.95
CA SER A 250 -1.74 17.20 -8.85
C SER A 250 -1.15 16.79 -10.19
N LYS A 251 0.07 17.23 -10.51
CA LYS A 251 0.80 16.74 -11.68
C LYS A 251 1.13 15.25 -11.55
N ALA A 252 1.35 14.74 -10.34
CA ALA A 252 1.64 13.32 -10.11
C ALA A 252 0.54 12.41 -10.66
N PHE A 253 -0.74 12.74 -10.40
CA PHE A 253 -1.86 11.91 -10.87
C PHE A 253 -2.09 12.01 -12.38
N ARG A 254 -1.76 13.14 -13.01
CA ARG A 254 -1.73 13.23 -14.48
C ARG A 254 -0.65 12.35 -15.07
N ARG A 255 0.57 12.37 -14.50
CA ARG A 255 1.68 11.51 -14.95
C ARG A 255 1.34 10.03 -14.79
N LEU A 256 0.65 9.64 -13.71
CA LEU A 256 0.15 8.27 -13.56
C LEU A 256 -0.77 7.89 -14.74
N GLN A 257 -1.75 8.73 -15.07
CA GLN A 257 -2.63 8.47 -16.22
C GLN A 257 -1.85 8.38 -17.54
N GLU A 258 -0.86 9.24 -17.76
CA GLU A 258 0.01 9.19 -18.94
C GLU A 258 0.81 7.87 -19.04
N GLU A 259 1.32 7.34 -17.93
CA GLU A 259 2.01 6.05 -17.92
C GLU A 259 1.04 4.86 -18.14
N ILE A 260 -0.18 4.94 -17.59
CA ILE A 260 -1.23 3.94 -17.85
C ILE A 260 -1.58 3.92 -19.34
N ILE A 261 -1.77 5.10 -19.95
CA ILE A 261 -2.09 5.23 -21.37
C ILE A 261 -0.96 4.71 -22.26
N ARG A 262 0.29 4.88 -21.84
CA ARG A 262 1.44 4.37 -22.60
C ARG A 262 1.49 2.83 -22.63
N SER A 263 0.91 2.18 -21.62
CA SER A 263 1.02 0.73 -21.40
C SER A 263 -0.29 -0.03 -21.59
N SER A 264 -1.42 0.66 -21.80
CA SER A 264 -2.76 0.06 -21.85
C SER A 264 -3.66 0.72 -22.90
N ASP A 265 -4.36 -0.11 -23.67
CA ASP A 265 -5.41 0.30 -24.62
C ASP A 265 -6.80 0.39 -23.98
N ASP A 266 -6.89 0.25 -22.65
CA ASP A 266 -8.17 0.30 -21.93
C ASP A 266 -8.76 1.71 -21.90
N LEU A 267 -9.73 1.93 -22.79
CA LEU A 267 -10.49 3.18 -22.92
C LEU A 267 -11.25 3.58 -21.66
N SER A 268 -11.44 2.68 -20.68
CA SER A 268 -12.09 3.01 -19.43
C SER A 268 -11.33 4.03 -18.58
N ILE A 269 -10.07 4.35 -18.91
CA ILE A 269 -9.36 5.49 -18.31
C ILE A 269 -10.11 6.83 -18.51
N PHE A 270 -10.94 6.95 -19.55
CA PHE A 270 -11.76 8.15 -19.80
C PHE A 270 -13.17 8.06 -19.19
N CYS A 271 -13.53 6.96 -18.54
CA CYS A 271 -14.86 6.71 -17.99
C CYS A 271 -15.04 7.28 -16.57
N TRP A 272 -14.61 8.52 -16.32
CA TRP A 272 -14.76 9.22 -15.05
C TRP A 272 -15.83 10.33 -15.14
N LYS A 273 -16.26 10.86 -14.00
CA LYS A 273 -17.19 11.99 -13.92
C LYS A 273 -16.66 13.08 -12.99
N ASP A 274 -16.73 14.32 -13.43
CA ASP A 274 -16.48 15.46 -12.55
C ASP A 274 -17.68 15.64 -11.62
N ALA A 275 -17.50 15.39 -10.32
CA ALA A 275 -18.53 15.66 -9.31
C ALA A 275 -18.72 17.16 -9.06
N HIS A 276 -17.78 18.00 -9.51
CA HIS A 276 -17.73 19.44 -9.30
C HIS A 276 -17.86 20.23 -10.61
N ILE A 277 -18.93 19.95 -11.39
CA ILE A 277 -19.33 20.57 -12.68
C ILE A 277 -19.37 22.13 -12.67
N CYS A 278 -19.08 22.76 -11.55
CA CYS A 278 -18.94 24.21 -11.40
C CYS A 278 -17.82 24.82 -12.28
N LYS A 279 -16.88 24.05 -12.82
CA LYS A 279 -15.88 24.53 -13.79
C LYS A 279 -16.38 24.30 -15.22
N PRO A 280 -16.57 25.36 -16.03
CA PRO A 280 -17.10 25.23 -17.40
C PRO A 280 -16.13 24.57 -18.39
N LEU A 281 -14.84 24.43 -18.02
CA LEU A 281 -13.81 23.76 -18.80
C LEU A 281 -12.99 22.86 -17.88
N HIS A 282 -12.89 21.58 -18.25
CA HIS A 282 -12.01 20.61 -17.60
C HIS A 282 -11.11 19.94 -18.65
N GLY A 283 -9.98 19.41 -18.19
CA GLY A 283 -9.10 18.61 -19.03
C GLY A 283 -9.73 17.26 -19.38
N LEU A 284 -9.07 16.55 -20.29
CA LEU A 284 -9.40 15.17 -20.63
C LEU A 284 -9.11 14.19 -19.48
N MET A 285 -8.05 14.46 -18.70
CA MET A 285 -7.61 13.62 -17.59
C MET A 285 -8.33 14.01 -16.32
N ALA A 286 -8.57 13.02 -15.46
CA ALA A 286 -9.10 13.26 -14.13
C ALA A 286 -8.06 13.93 -13.23
N ASP A 287 -8.50 14.75 -12.28
CA ASP A 287 -7.62 15.42 -11.31
C ASP A 287 -7.24 14.49 -10.13
N SER A 288 -8.02 13.45 -9.87
CA SER A 288 -7.83 12.48 -8.78
C SER A 288 -8.59 11.18 -9.05
N PRO A 289 -8.31 10.07 -8.33
CA PRO A 289 -9.11 8.85 -8.44
C PRO A 289 -10.56 9.05 -7.96
N ASP A 290 -10.88 10.10 -7.19
CA ASP A 290 -12.25 10.36 -6.70
C ASP A 290 -13.26 10.51 -7.86
N ALA A 291 -12.80 11.03 -9.01
CA ALA A 291 -13.60 11.15 -10.22
C ALA A 291 -14.11 9.79 -10.76
N PHE A 292 -13.50 8.69 -10.32
CA PHE A 292 -13.86 7.33 -10.71
C PHE A 292 -14.80 6.63 -9.71
N VAL A 293 -15.28 7.30 -8.65
CA VAL A 293 -16.11 6.67 -7.58
C VAL A 293 -17.34 5.90 -8.08
N HIS A 294 -17.88 6.24 -9.24
CA HIS A 294 -19.03 5.56 -9.86
C HIS A 294 -18.66 4.74 -11.11
N SER A 295 -17.40 4.37 -11.24
CA SER A 295 -16.82 3.80 -12.47
C SER A 295 -16.42 2.34 -12.33
N ALA A 296 -16.69 1.73 -11.17
CA ALA A 296 -16.44 0.31 -10.90
C ALA A 296 -17.21 -0.65 -11.84
N GLY A 297 -18.30 -0.20 -12.46
CA GLY A 297 -19.11 -1.01 -13.36
C GLY A 297 -18.63 -1.06 -14.81
N TYR A 298 -17.66 -0.23 -15.20
CA TYR A 298 -17.12 -0.28 -16.56
C TYR A 298 -16.25 -1.51 -16.73
N ARG A 299 -16.24 -2.05 -17.95
CA ARG A 299 -15.40 -3.19 -18.34
C ARG A 299 -14.48 -2.74 -19.45
N ALA A 300 -13.24 -3.23 -19.41
CA ALA A 300 -12.34 -3.09 -20.54
C ALA A 300 -12.96 -3.83 -21.74
N TYR A 301 -13.01 -3.16 -22.89
CA TYR A 301 -13.40 -3.79 -24.14
C TYR A 301 -12.27 -3.57 -25.14
N ALA A 302 -11.61 -4.67 -25.52
CA ALA A 302 -10.60 -4.64 -26.56
C ALA A 302 -11.30 -4.78 -27.92
N PHE A 303 -11.15 -3.78 -28.78
CA PHE A 303 -11.57 -3.88 -30.16
C PHE A 303 -10.40 -4.47 -30.97
N GLU A 304 -10.48 -5.74 -31.37
CA GLU A 304 -9.40 -6.42 -32.11
C GLU A 304 -9.06 -5.72 -33.45
N ASP A 305 -10.04 -5.06 -34.06
CA ASP A 305 -9.91 -4.44 -35.39
C ASP A 305 -9.62 -2.93 -35.35
N VAL A 306 -9.41 -2.35 -34.16
CA VAL A 306 -9.28 -0.89 -33.99
C VAL A 306 -7.89 -0.55 -33.50
N PRO A 307 -7.21 0.44 -34.12
CA PRO A 307 -5.89 0.86 -33.64
C PRO A 307 -5.97 1.40 -32.21
N PRO A 308 -4.89 1.23 -31.41
CA PRO A 308 -4.72 1.90 -30.13
C PRO A 308 -5.06 3.39 -30.20
N PHE A 309 -5.58 3.92 -29.10
CA PHE A 309 -5.78 5.35 -29.01
C PHE A 309 -4.46 6.08 -28.79
N ASP A 310 -4.38 7.32 -29.27
CA ASP A 310 -3.18 8.15 -29.15
C ASP A 310 -3.49 9.48 -28.46
N ILE A 311 -2.55 9.96 -27.65
CA ILE A 311 -2.61 11.26 -27.00
C ILE A 311 -1.36 12.05 -27.34
N ASN A 312 -1.57 13.25 -27.84
CA ASN A 312 -0.49 14.20 -28.08
C ASN A 312 -0.91 15.60 -27.62
N ASN A 313 -0.06 16.59 -27.86
CA ASN A 313 -0.29 17.98 -27.48
C ASN A 313 -1.53 18.63 -28.13
N ARG A 314 -2.20 17.96 -29.08
CA ARG A 314 -3.47 18.40 -29.68
C ARG A 314 -4.71 17.74 -29.08
N GLY A 315 -4.55 16.72 -28.24
CA GLY A 315 -5.64 15.99 -27.62
C GLY A 315 -5.60 14.49 -27.91
N VAL A 316 -6.78 13.86 -27.90
CA VAL A 316 -6.94 12.41 -28.08
C VAL A 316 -7.42 12.08 -29.48
N ARG A 317 -6.88 11.02 -30.04
CA ARG A 317 -7.44 10.32 -31.19
C ARG A 317 -7.94 8.95 -30.76
N LEU A 318 -9.26 8.76 -30.82
CA LEU A 318 -9.94 7.49 -30.54
C LEU A 318 -10.64 7.02 -31.81
N SER A 319 -10.67 5.71 -32.03
CA SER A 319 -11.54 5.09 -33.03
C SER A 319 -12.53 4.21 -32.27
N LEU A 320 -13.82 4.35 -32.54
CA LEU A 320 -14.89 3.62 -31.84
C LEU A 320 -15.84 3.03 -32.88
N HIS A 321 -16.31 1.81 -32.62
CA HIS A 321 -17.44 1.27 -33.37
C HIS A 321 -18.72 1.99 -32.94
N LEU A 322 -19.43 2.57 -33.90
CA LEU A 322 -20.78 3.04 -33.66
C LEU A 322 -21.71 1.83 -33.71
N THR A 323 -22.29 1.47 -32.58
CA THR A 323 -23.42 0.54 -32.48
C THR A 323 -24.74 1.28 -32.58
#